data_AF-A0A5A7RYY3-F1
#
_entry.id   AF-A0A5A7RYY3-F1
#
_cell.length_a   1.000
_cell.length_b   1.000
_cell.length_c   1.000
_cell.angle_alpha   90.00
_cell.angle_beta   90.00
_cell.angle_gamma   90.00
#
_symmetry.space_group_name_H-M   'P 1'
#
loop_
_entity.id
_entity.type
_entity.pdbx_description
1 polymer ?
#
loop_
_entity_poly.entity_id
_entity_poly.type
_entity_poly.pdbx_seq_one_letter_code
_entity_poly.pdbx_strand_id
1 'polypeptide(L)'
;MKARNKAFQPALPNTNERTFLSETLSSMMREICSEDVERLSEIYDPDNEDSFISLYIDPESPYESFLKRREEACRCVLKKNPSLLENFDKTMERIRDVIMKSPSREFLIIFASHKNRFFEMYTFNQKGKNLMIVDTSPYIRPVIEMMEDYEDIGLILMDTHRAKVFMLYENKLVPEKKIARNILRKHKKGGWSQARFQRIRREEMKRFMKEVALHCEKIFNDVDKIILAGPGNGKHMFLEAIPKGLKKKVIEILDMDFDEDERKLIEIMQDMGKEKKKEDEEMLMNRIKSEILKGEMVVYGVKEVLERAMEGLLEIVLIDKNLRMRDGYARDASSLILGEKRDALIAGARYRRLMS
;
A
#
# COMPACT_ATOMS: atom_id res chain seq x y z
N MET A 1 34.57 -60.33 -26.83
CA MET A 1 34.72 -59.38 -25.71
C MET A 1 34.16 -58.03 -26.13
N LYS A 2 32.96 -57.66 -25.67
CA LYS A 2 32.36 -56.32 -25.85
C LYS A 2 31.93 -55.83 -24.48
N ALA A 3 32.66 -54.87 -23.92
CA ALA A 3 32.29 -54.18 -22.68
C ALA A 3 31.17 -53.18 -22.97
N ARG A 4 30.06 -53.29 -22.22
CA ARG A 4 28.95 -52.31 -22.23
C ARG A 4 29.22 -51.27 -21.14
N ASN A 5 29.42 -50.01 -21.53
CA ASN A 5 29.30 -48.85 -20.65
C ASN A 5 27.83 -48.69 -20.23
N LYS A 6 27.55 -48.74 -18.93
CA LYS A 6 26.26 -48.31 -18.35
C LYS A 6 26.36 -46.81 -18.06
N ALA A 7 25.58 -46.00 -18.78
CA ALA A 7 25.38 -44.59 -18.45
C ALA A 7 24.58 -44.48 -17.15
N PHE A 8 25.13 -43.72 -16.19
CA PHE A 8 24.47 -43.35 -14.94
C PHE A 8 23.46 -42.24 -15.26
N GLN A 9 22.15 -42.55 -15.25
CA GLN A 9 21.11 -41.52 -15.28
C GLN A 9 20.87 -41.05 -13.84
N PRO A 10 20.95 -39.74 -13.52
CA PRO A 10 20.57 -39.25 -12.21
C PRO A 10 19.07 -39.46 -12.01
N ALA A 11 18.69 -40.06 -10.87
CA ALA A 11 17.31 -40.27 -10.49
C ALA A 11 16.58 -38.92 -10.41
N LEU A 12 15.46 -38.80 -11.14
CA LEU A 12 14.54 -37.67 -10.97
C LEU A 12 14.02 -37.70 -9.52
N PRO A 13 14.00 -36.55 -8.80
CA PRO A 13 13.53 -36.53 -7.42
C PRO A 13 12.05 -36.94 -7.35
N ASN A 14 11.72 -37.69 -6.31
CA ASN A 14 10.41 -38.30 -6.09
C ASN A 14 9.30 -37.24 -6.08
N THR A 15 8.13 -37.58 -6.64
CA THR A 15 6.96 -36.70 -6.71
C THR A 15 6.54 -36.14 -5.35
N ASN A 16 6.74 -36.88 -4.26
CA ASN A 16 6.45 -36.42 -2.90
C ASN A 16 7.40 -35.32 -2.39
N GLU A 17 8.67 -35.28 -2.82
CA GLU A 17 9.60 -34.20 -2.46
C GLU A 17 9.26 -32.90 -3.21
N ARG A 18 8.79 -33.00 -4.45
CA ARG A 18 8.30 -31.84 -5.22
C ARG A 18 7.05 -31.23 -4.60
N THR A 19 6.11 -32.07 -4.14
CA THR A 19 4.89 -31.58 -3.47
C THR A 19 5.21 -30.93 -2.13
N PHE A 20 6.09 -31.54 -1.32
CA PHE A 20 6.48 -31.00 -0.01
C PHE A 20 7.29 -29.70 -0.14
N LEU A 21 8.20 -29.60 -1.11
CA LEU A 21 8.93 -28.37 -1.45
C LEU A 21 7.99 -27.29 -2.01
N SER A 22 7.00 -27.67 -2.82
CA SER A 22 5.99 -26.71 -3.30
C SER A 22 5.06 -26.21 -2.19
N GLU A 23 4.72 -27.05 -1.21
CA GLU A 23 3.90 -26.66 -0.05
C GLU A 23 4.69 -25.78 0.94
N THR A 24 5.99 -26.07 1.17
CA THR A 24 6.87 -25.21 2.00
C THR A 24 7.23 -23.89 1.31
N LEU A 25 7.41 -23.89 -0.02
CA LEU A 25 7.65 -22.66 -0.79
C LEU A 25 6.36 -21.82 -0.95
N SER A 26 5.20 -22.46 -1.12
CA SER A 26 3.89 -21.80 -1.11
C SER A 26 3.59 -21.21 0.28
N SER A 27 4.02 -21.88 1.36
CA SER A 27 3.98 -21.32 2.72
C SER A 27 4.96 -20.17 2.95
N MET A 28 6.00 -20.01 2.12
CA MET A 28 7.00 -18.94 2.21
C MET A 28 6.68 -17.73 1.33
N MET A 29 5.69 -17.82 0.43
CA MET A 29 5.26 -16.72 -0.44
C MET A 29 3.98 -16.13 0.11
N ARG A 30 4.11 -15.05 0.89
CA ARG A 30 2.97 -14.28 1.38
C ARG A 30 2.97 -12.90 0.74
N GLU A 31 1.78 -12.37 0.51
CA GLU A 31 1.62 -10.95 0.18
C GLU A 31 2.02 -10.09 1.39
N ILE A 32 2.89 -9.10 1.18
CA ILE A 32 3.33 -8.20 2.25
C ILE A 32 2.17 -7.32 2.75
N CYS A 33 2.03 -7.18 4.08
CA CYS A 33 1.01 -6.35 4.75
C CYS A 33 1.65 -5.37 5.76
N SER A 34 0.85 -4.49 6.36
CA SER A 34 1.38 -3.47 7.28
C SER A 34 2.06 -4.07 8.51
N GLU A 35 1.56 -5.19 9.06
CA GLU A 35 2.18 -5.85 10.21
C GLU A 35 3.58 -6.40 9.88
N ASP A 36 3.80 -6.84 8.62
CA ASP A 36 5.13 -7.25 8.17
C ASP A 36 6.08 -6.05 8.10
N VAL A 37 5.62 -4.89 7.62
CA VAL A 37 6.42 -3.67 7.54
C VAL A 37 6.82 -3.18 8.93
N GLU A 38 5.87 -3.15 9.87
CA GLU A 38 6.15 -2.79 11.27
C GLU A 38 7.23 -3.69 11.87
N ARG A 39 7.07 -5.01 11.75
CA ARG A 39 8.05 -5.98 12.25
C ARG A 39 9.42 -5.83 11.58
N LEU A 40 9.46 -5.65 10.25
CA LEU A 40 10.71 -5.46 9.51
C LEU A 40 11.44 -4.19 9.92
N SER A 41 10.71 -3.14 10.35
CA SER A 41 11.29 -1.88 10.81
C SER A 41 12.08 -2.00 12.12
N GLU A 42 11.80 -3.04 12.91
CA GLU A 42 12.49 -3.31 14.18
C GLU A 42 13.78 -4.13 13.99
N ILE A 43 14.04 -4.63 12.77
CA ILE A 43 15.19 -5.48 12.46
C ILE A 43 16.38 -4.65 12.02
N TYR A 44 17.53 -4.88 12.64
CA TYR A 44 18.80 -4.26 12.27
C TYR A 44 19.98 -5.17 12.64
N ASP A 45 21.13 -4.92 12.03
CA ASP A 45 22.38 -5.58 12.38
C ASP A 45 22.89 -5.04 13.72
N PRO A 46 23.11 -5.87 14.75
CA PRO A 46 23.56 -5.40 16.06
C PRO A 46 24.91 -4.68 16.04
N ASP A 47 25.77 -5.00 15.06
CA ASP A 47 27.07 -4.37 14.87
C ASP A 47 27.01 -3.14 13.95
N ASN A 48 25.81 -2.79 13.46
CA ASN A 48 25.54 -1.70 12.53
C ASN A 48 26.40 -1.81 11.25
N GLU A 49 26.53 -3.03 10.72
CA GLU A 49 27.21 -3.30 9.45
C GLU A 49 26.21 -3.54 8.31
N ASP A 50 26.61 -3.21 7.08
CA ASP A 50 25.81 -3.39 5.85
C ASP A 50 25.61 -4.89 5.51
N SER A 51 24.81 -5.59 6.31
CA SER A 51 24.70 -7.05 6.30
C SER A 51 23.38 -7.56 5.73
N PHE A 52 22.40 -6.68 5.48
CA PHE A 52 21.10 -7.04 4.90
C PHE A 52 21.06 -6.71 3.42
N ILE A 53 20.52 -7.64 2.64
CA ILE A 53 20.19 -7.43 1.23
C ILE A 53 18.68 -7.28 1.12
N SER A 54 18.24 -6.16 0.56
CA SER A 54 16.85 -5.89 0.20
C SER A 54 16.73 -5.89 -1.31
N LEU A 55 15.92 -6.79 -1.85
CA LEU A 55 15.81 -7.04 -3.28
C LEU A 55 14.35 -6.97 -3.72
N TYR A 56 14.12 -6.16 -4.76
CA TYR A 56 12.83 -5.88 -5.37
C TYR A 56 12.94 -6.21 -6.86
N ILE A 57 12.13 -7.14 -7.34
CA ILE A 57 12.20 -7.64 -8.71
C ILE A 57 10.80 -7.72 -9.30
N ASP A 58 10.64 -7.14 -10.48
CA ASP A 58 9.56 -7.48 -11.40
C ASP A 58 9.99 -8.67 -12.28
N PRO A 59 9.42 -9.88 -12.09
CA PRO A 59 9.79 -11.06 -12.86
C PRO A 59 9.51 -10.94 -14.36
N GLU A 60 8.63 -10.02 -14.77
CA GLU A 60 8.34 -9.78 -16.19
C GLU A 60 9.36 -8.84 -16.86
N SER A 61 10.18 -8.15 -16.07
CA SER A 61 11.27 -7.30 -16.56
C SER A 61 12.55 -8.12 -16.79
N PRO A 62 13.54 -7.64 -17.59
CA PRO A 62 14.82 -8.33 -17.78
C PRO A 62 15.74 -8.18 -16.55
N TYR A 63 15.29 -8.70 -15.41
CA TYR A 63 15.87 -8.49 -14.08
C TYR A 63 17.22 -9.18 -13.90
N GLU A 64 17.53 -10.22 -14.69
CA GLU A 64 18.81 -10.93 -14.59
C GLU A 64 19.99 -10.01 -14.93
N SER A 65 19.82 -9.16 -15.94
CA SER A 65 20.83 -8.17 -16.34
C SER A 65 21.02 -7.07 -15.29
N PHE A 66 19.95 -6.74 -14.56
CA PHE A 66 19.98 -5.80 -13.45
C PHE A 66 20.70 -6.40 -12.24
N LEU A 67 20.33 -7.63 -11.85
CA LEU A 67 20.92 -8.36 -10.75
C LEU A 67 22.43 -8.51 -10.93
N LYS A 68 22.87 -8.99 -12.10
CA LYS A 68 24.29 -9.18 -12.38
C LYS A 68 25.09 -7.89 -12.19
N ARG A 69 24.61 -6.78 -12.76
CA ARG A 69 25.28 -5.46 -12.63
C ARG A 69 25.32 -4.97 -11.18
N ARG A 70 24.22 -5.10 -10.44
CA ARG A 70 24.15 -4.66 -9.05
C ARG A 70 25.02 -5.50 -8.13
N GLU A 71 25.07 -6.80 -8.36
CA GLU A 71 25.91 -7.71 -7.61
C GLU A 71 27.40 -7.41 -7.81
N GLU A 72 27.85 -7.23 -9.05
CA GLU A 72 29.22 -6.84 -9.36
C GLU A 72 29.60 -5.51 -8.67
N ALA A 73 28.69 -4.53 -8.68
CA ALA A 73 28.89 -3.26 -8.00
C ALA A 73 29.01 -3.43 -6.47
N CYS A 74 28.11 -4.19 -5.84
CA CYS A 74 28.13 -4.42 -4.38
C CYS A 74 29.38 -5.19 -3.95
N ARG A 75 29.76 -6.27 -4.67
CA ARG A 75 31.01 -6.99 -4.43
C ARG A 75 32.21 -6.06 -4.48
N CYS A 76 32.26 -5.12 -5.44
CA CYS A 76 33.38 -4.18 -5.53
C CYS A 76 33.49 -3.25 -4.31
N VAL A 77 32.37 -2.82 -3.75
CA VAL A 77 32.35 -1.99 -2.52
C VAL A 77 32.75 -2.82 -1.31
N LEU A 78 32.23 -4.04 -1.18
CA LEU A 78 32.43 -4.92 -0.02
C LEU A 78 33.79 -5.63 0.02
N LYS A 79 34.58 -5.61 -1.06
CA LYS A 79 35.93 -6.22 -1.14
C LYS A 79 36.87 -5.84 0.01
N LYS A 80 36.68 -4.67 0.63
CA LYS A 80 37.50 -4.20 1.74
C LYS A 80 37.20 -4.92 3.07
N ASN A 81 36.02 -5.53 3.20
CA ASN A 81 35.54 -6.19 4.40
C ASN A 81 35.23 -7.67 4.11
N PRO A 82 36.18 -8.61 4.36
CA PRO A 82 36.01 -10.01 3.98
C PRO A 82 34.78 -10.69 4.60
N SER A 83 34.45 -10.36 5.86
CA SER A 83 33.28 -10.92 6.54
C SER A 83 31.97 -10.50 5.88
N LEU A 84 31.83 -9.22 5.50
CA LEU A 84 30.65 -8.72 4.80
C LEU A 84 30.56 -9.25 3.37
N LEU A 85 31.69 -9.44 2.71
CA LEU A 85 31.73 -10.07 1.39
C LEU A 85 31.26 -11.54 1.45
N GLU A 86 31.70 -12.29 2.45
CA GLU A 86 31.24 -13.67 2.68
C GLU A 86 29.74 -13.73 2.98
N ASN A 87 29.25 -12.85 3.86
CA ASN A 87 27.82 -12.70 4.13
C ASN A 87 27.03 -12.42 2.85
N PHE A 88 27.48 -11.44 2.06
CA PHE A 88 26.85 -11.05 0.81
C PHE A 88 26.78 -12.20 -0.19
N ASP A 89 27.89 -12.91 -0.41
CA ASP A 89 27.96 -14.00 -1.39
C ASP A 89 27.04 -15.16 -1.01
N LYS A 90 27.04 -15.58 0.26
CA LYS A 90 26.14 -16.63 0.76
C LYS A 90 24.67 -16.21 0.72
N THR A 91 24.39 -14.94 0.99
CA THR A 91 23.02 -14.40 0.91
C THR A 91 22.52 -14.40 -0.53
N MET A 92 23.35 -13.94 -1.48
CA MET A 92 23.02 -13.93 -2.91
C MET A 92 22.86 -15.34 -3.50
N GLU A 93 23.68 -16.31 -3.07
CA GLU A 93 23.51 -17.71 -3.45
C GLU A 93 22.12 -18.23 -3.05
N ARG A 94 21.73 -18.01 -1.79
CA ARG A 94 20.40 -18.39 -1.29
C ARG A 94 19.27 -17.68 -2.05
N ILE A 95 19.42 -16.38 -2.34
CA ILE A 95 18.44 -15.61 -3.12
C ILE A 95 18.24 -16.22 -4.51
N ARG A 96 19.33 -16.52 -5.23
CA ARG A 96 19.23 -17.10 -6.58
C ARG A 96 18.54 -18.45 -6.56
N ASP A 97 18.89 -19.31 -5.59
CA ASP A 97 18.28 -20.62 -5.43
C ASP A 97 16.77 -20.54 -5.25
N VAL A 98 16.28 -19.56 -4.48
CA VAL A 98 14.86 -19.35 -4.26
C VAL A 98 14.17 -18.79 -5.51
N ILE A 99 14.74 -17.78 -6.16
CA ILE A 99 14.18 -17.20 -7.39
C ILE A 99 14.05 -18.25 -8.50
N MET A 100 15.05 -19.13 -8.65
CA MET A 100 15.00 -20.22 -9.65
C MET A 100 13.92 -21.27 -9.33
N LYS A 101 13.66 -21.53 -8.04
CA LYS A 101 12.69 -22.55 -7.60
C LYS A 101 11.26 -22.03 -7.54
N SER A 102 11.06 -20.71 -7.41
CA SER A 102 9.77 -20.07 -7.24
C SER A 102 9.50 -19.02 -8.34
N PRO A 103 9.19 -19.44 -9.57
CA PRO A 103 8.82 -18.51 -10.62
C PRO A 103 7.43 -17.92 -10.34
N SER A 104 7.40 -16.70 -9.79
CA SER A 104 6.18 -15.90 -9.68
C SER A 104 6.03 -14.98 -10.89
N ARG A 105 4.79 -14.59 -11.21
CA ARG A 105 4.51 -13.45 -12.10
C ARG A 105 4.29 -12.15 -11.32
N GLU A 106 4.10 -12.27 -10.02
CA GLU A 106 3.91 -11.13 -9.12
C GLU A 106 5.25 -10.49 -8.77
N PHE A 107 5.20 -9.22 -8.37
CA PHE A 107 6.39 -8.51 -7.94
C PHE A 107 6.99 -9.18 -6.69
N LEU A 108 8.29 -9.45 -6.73
CA LEU A 108 9.00 -10.17 -5.67
C LEU A 108 9.78 -9.20 -4.79
N ILE A 109 9.64 -9.38 -3.47
CA ILE A 109 10.36 -8.62 -2.45
C ILE A 109 11.08 -9.62 -1.56
N ILE A 110 12.40 -9.49 -1.41
CA ILE A 110 13.22 -10.41 -0.61
C ILE A 110 14.10 -9.59 0.34
N PHE A 111 14.06 -9.95 1.61
CA PHE A 111 14.95 -9.42 2.64
C PHE A 111 15.78 -10.57 3.21
N ALA A 112 17.11 -10.48 3.14
CA ALA A 112 17.96 -11.59 3.55
C ALA A 112 19.30 -11.14 4.13
N SER A 113 19.80 -11.91 5.09
CA SER A 113 21.13 -11.76 5.67
C SER A 113 21.62 -13.11 6.19
N HIS A 114 22.73 -13.61 5.65
CA HIS A 114 23.33 -14.86 6.12
C HIS A 114 23.89 -14.72 7.54
N LYS A 115 24.56 -13.60 7.84
CA LYS A 115 25.13 -13.25 9.15
C LYS A 115 24.04 -13.29 10.23
N ASN A 116 22.89 -12.67 9.95
CA ASN A 116 21.77 -12.58 10.89
C ASN A 116 20.80 -13.78 10.80
N ARG A 117 21.10 -14.80 9.97
CA ARG A 117 20.24 -15.96 9.71
C ARG A 117 18.81 -15.58 9.32
N PHE A 118 18.67 -14.44 8.64
CA PHE A 118 17.40 -13.84 8.27
C PHE A 118 17.12 -14.09 6.79
N PHE A 119 15.89 -14.51 6.46
CA PHE A 119 15.45 -14.65 5.08
C PHE A 119 13.93 -14.65 5.02
N GLU A 120 13.38 -13.65 4.38
CA GLU A 120 11.95 -13.50 4.16
C GLU A 120 11.69 -13.08 2.72
N MET A 121 10.60 -13.60 2.17
CA MET A 121 10.20 -13.38 0.79
C MET A 121 8.72 -13.07 0.76
N TYR A 122 8.38 -12.05 -0.01
CA TYR A 122 7.03 -11.56 -0.17
C TYR A 122 6.69 -11.37 -1.64
N THR A 123 5.39 -11.41 -1.93
CA THR A 123 4.85 -10.93 -3.20
C THR A 123 4.09 -9.63 -3.02
N PHE A 124 3.97 -8.86 -4.10
CA PHE A 124 3.08 -7.72 -4.17
C PHE A 124 2.35 -7.73 -5.51
N ASN A 125 1.05 -7.44 -5.47
CA ASN A 125 0.19 -7.50 -6.64
C ASN A 125 0.47 -6.39 -7.68
N GLN A 126 1.13 -5.29 -7.29
CA GLN A 126 1.57 -4.25 -8.21
C GLN A 126 3.03 -4.41 -8.61
N LYS A 127 3.32 -4.04 -9.86
CA LYS A 127 4.70 -3.99 -10.37
C LYS A 127 5.43 -2.76 -9.86
N GLY A 128 6.69 -2.93 -9.51
CA GLY A 128 7.59 -1.87 -9.11
C GLY A 128 8.85 -1.81 -9.96
N LYS A 129 9.76 -0.90 -9.61
CA LYS A 129 11.09 -0.84 -10.22
C LYS A 129 12.00 -1.89 -9.59
N ASN A 130 12.84 -2.52 -10.41
CA ASN A 130 13.89 -3.37 -9.90
C ASN A 130 14.86 -2.56 -9.02
N LEU A 131 15.09 -3.03 -7.80
CA LEU A 131 15.95 -2.37 -6.82
C LEU A 131 16.69 -3.41 -5.99
N MET A 132 17.95 -3.14 -5.69
CA MET A 132 18.75 -3.99 -4.80
C MET A 132 19.60 -3.08 -3.94
N ILE A 133 19.45 -3.17 -2.62
CA ILE A 133 20.13 -2.35 -1.63
C ILE A 133 20.80 -3.28 -0.62
N VAL A 134 22.00 -2.89 -0.20
CA VAL A 134 22.72 -3.51 0.91
C VAL A 134 22.80 -2.45 2.00
N ASP A 135 22.35 -2.77 3.19
CA ASP A 135 22.20 -1.81 4.30
C ASP A 135 22.30 -2.51 5.66
N THR A 136 22.28 -1.74 6.74
CA THR A 136 22.33 -2.23 8.12
C THR A 136 21.02 -2.85 8.59
N SER A 137 19.92 -2.64 7.85
CA SER A 137 18.59 -3.16 8.12
C SER A 137 17.84 -3.47 6.82
N PRO A 138 16.71 -4.20 6.88
CA PRO A 138 15.79 -4.31 5.74
C PRO A 138 15.35 -2.92 5.24
N TYR A 139 15.63 -2.61 3.97
CA TYR A 139 15.28 -1.33 3.35
C TYR A 139 13.81 -1.33 2.93
N ILE A 140 12.90 -1.12 3.87
CA ILE A 140 11.44 -1.26 3.68
C ILE A 140 10.77 -0.11 2.91
N ARG A 141 11.47 1.01 2.67
CA ARG A 141 10.88 2.21 2.07
C ARG A 141 10.08 1.97 0.78
N PRO A 142 10.53 1.17 -0.20
CA PRO A 142 9.75 0.91 -1.41
C PRO A 142 8.42 0.20 -1.13
N VAL A 143 8.36 -0.64 -0.09
CA VAL A 143 7.12 -1.31 0.32
C VAL A 143 6.15 -0.29 0.89
N ILE A 144 6.62 0.57 1.78
CA ILE A 144 5.81 1.65 2.37
C ILE A 144 5.24 2.53 1.26
N GLU A 145 6.07 2.97 0.31
CA GLU A 145 5.61 3.78 -0.83
C GLU A 145 4.56 3.05 -1.67
N MET A 146 4.72 1.74 -1.89
CA MET A 146 3.73 0.92 -2.62
C MET A 146 2.42 0.71 -1.84
N MET A 147 2.47 0.68 -0.51
CA MET A 147 1.29 0.56 0.37
C MET A 147 0.56 1.89 0.53
N GLU A 148 1.30 3.00 0.68
CA GLU A 148 0.74 4.36 0.78
C GLU A 148 -0.03 4.77 -0.48
N ASP A 149 0.22 4.14 -1.62
CA ASP A 149 -0.57 4.29 -2.85
C ASP A 149 -2.02 3.81 -2.71
N TYR A 150 -2.34 3.10 -1.64
CA TYR A 150 -3.68 2.68 -1.30
C TYR A 150 -4.19 3.47 -0.10
N GLU A 151 -5.22 4.28 -0.35
CA GLU A 151 -6.04 4.83 0.71
C GLU A 151 -7.17 3.86 1.00
N ASP A 152 -7.54 3.77 2.28
CA ASP A 152 -8.72 3.02 2.68
C ASP A 152 -9.97 3.68 2.10
N ILE A 153 -10.72 2.91 1.32
CA ILE A 153 -11.94 3.39 0.66
C ILE A 153 -13.11 2.52 1.08
N GLY A 154 -14.17 3.19 1.55
CA GLY A 154 -15.44 2.56 1.83
C GLY A 154 -16.26 2.40 0.55
N LEU A 155 -16.93 1.27 0.37
CA LEU A 155 -17.93 1.08 -0.68
C LEU A 155 -19.27 0.74 -0.07
N ILE A 156 -20.28 1.50 -0.47
CA ILE A 156 -21.68 1.23 -0.15
C ILE A 156 -22.38 0.84 -1.45
N LEU A 157 -22.61 -0.45 -1.67
CA LEU A 157 -23.37 -0.95 -2.81
C LEU A 157 -24.81 -1.21 -2.39
N MET A 158 -25.78 -0.47 -2.94
CA MET A 158 -27.16 -0.55 -2.45
C MET A 158 -28.24 -0.34 -3.51
N ASP A 159 -29.39 -0.96 -3.25
CA ASP A 159 -30.65 -0.64 -3.90
C ASP A 159 -31.66 -0.10 -2.87
N THR A 160 -32.96 -0.07 -3.21
CA THR A 160 -33.98 0.46 -2.30
C THR A 160 -34.26 -0.38 -1.05
N HIS A 161 -33.77 -1.62 -0.97
CA HIS A 161 -34.11 -2.61 0.07
C HIS A 161 -32.95 -3.55 0.47
N ARG A 162 -31.82 -3.51 -0.24
CA ARG A 162 -30.60 -4.28 0.02
C ARG A 162 -29.38 -3.35 0.02
N ALA A 163 -28.42 -3.61 0.89
CA ALA A 163 -27.15 -2.91 0.97
C ALA A 163 -26.02 -3.90 1.31
N LYS A 164 -24.90 -3.77 0.62
CA LYS A 164 -23.62 -4.40 0.93
C LYS A 164 -22.63 -3.27 1.24
N VAL A 165 -21.94 -3.39 2.37
CA VAL A 165 -20.92 -2.44 2.81
C VAL A 165 -19.58 -3.18 2.79
N PHE A 166 -18.61 -2.58 2.11
CA PHE A 166 -17.26 -3.10 1.99
C PHE A 166 -16.25 -2.02 2.38
N MET A 167 -15.06 -2.46 2.75
CA MET A 167 -13.88 -1.63 2.91
C MET A 167 -12.79 -2.20 2.01
N LEU A 168 -12.16 -1.34 1.20
CA LEU A 168 -10.91 -1.70 0.55
C LEU A 168 -9.79 -1.30 1.50
N TYR A 169 -9.13 -2.30 2.08
CA TYR A 169 -8.00 -2.14 3.00
C TYR A 169 -6.83 -2.97 2.46
N GLU A 170 -5.65 -2.37 2.31
CA GLU A 170 -4.45 -3.05 1.78
C GLU A 170 -4.74 -3.89 0.50
N ASN A 171 -5.48 -3.30 -0.43
CA ASN A 171 -5.87 -3.94 -1.69
C ASN A 171 -6.84 -5.13 -1.57
N LYS A 172 -7.42 -5.36 -0.40
CA LYS A 172 -8.39 -6.43 -0.12
C LYS A 172 -9.75 -5.84 0.16
N LEU A 173 -10.77 -6.37 -0.52
CA LEU A 173 -12.15 -6.05 -0.20
C LEU A 173 -12.57 -6.86 1.02
N VAL A 174 -12.69 -6.18 2.16
CA VAL A 174 -13.19 -6.76 3.40
C VAL A 174 -14.71 -6.54 3.46
N PRO A 175 -15.54 -7.59 3.38
CA PRO A 175 -16.98 -7.45 3.49
C PRO A 175 -17.37 -7.22 4.95
N GLU A 176 -17.79 -6.00 5.26
CA GLU A 176 -18.12 -5.57 6.62
C GLU A 176 -19.57 -5.90 6.99
N LYS A 177 -20.51 -5.67 6.07
CA LYS A 177 -21.94 -5.87 6.38
C LYS A 177 -22.82 -6.11 5.15
N LYS A 178 -23.78 -7.02 5.30
CA LYS A 178 -24.93 -7.17 4.39
C LYS A 178 -26.22 -6.88 5.15
N ILE A 179 -27.06 -5.99 4.61
CA ILE A 179 -28.35 -5.58 5.21
C ILE A 179 -29.42 -5.73 4.14
N ALA A 180 -30.50 -6.43 4.45
CA ALA A 180 -31.63 -6.58 3.54
C ALA A 180 -32.95 -6.49 4.29
N ARG A 181 -33.94 -5.82 3.69
CA ARG A 181 -35.32 -5.80 4.17
C ARG A 181 -36.28 -6.26 3.09
N ASN A 182 -37.34 -6.94 3.50
CA ASN A 182 -38.43 -7.30 2.61
C ASN A 182 -39.38 -6.09 2.47
N ILE A 183 -39.09 -5.20 1.52
CA ILE A 183 -39.93 -4.05 1.21
C ILE A 183 -40.94 -4.45 0.13
N LEU A 184 -42.22 -4.12 0.34
CA LEU A 184 -43.29 -4.41 -0.62
C LEU A 184 -42.94 -3.91 -2.03
N ARG A 185 -43.11 -4.76 -3.05
CA ARG A 185 -42.80 -4.42 -4.45
C ARG A 185 -43.78 -3.40 -5.02
N LYS A 186 -43.39 -2.75 -6.12
CA LYS A 186 -44.29 -1.84 -6.86
C LYS A 186 -45.42 -2.66 -7.47
N HIS A 187 -46.66 -2.43 -7.04
CA HIS A 187 -47.81 -2.98 -7.72
C HIS A 187 -48.21 -2.08 -8.90
N LYS A 188 -48.37 -2.68 -10.09
CA LYS A 188 -48.79 -2.00 -11.33
C LYS A 188 -50.29 -1.75 -11.42
N LYS A 189 -51.11 -2.44 -10.61
CA LYS A 189 -52.58 -2.30 -10.62
C LYS A 189 -53.03 -1.15 -9.71
N GLY A 190 -53.82 -0.22 -10.25
CA GLY A 190 -54.33 0.96 -9.55
C GLY A 190 -55.54 0.66 -8.65
N GLY A 191 -55.80 1.54 -7.68
CA GLY A 191 -56.95 1.46 -6.77
C GLY A 191 -56.92 2.52 -5.67
N TRP A 192 -58.03 2.71 -4.96
CA TRP A 192 -58.20 3.74 -3.91
C TRP A 192 -57.16 3.69 -2.78
N SER A 193 -56.59 2.51 -2.51
CA SER A 193 -55.55 2.30 -1.50
C SER A 193 -54.11 2.52 -2.00
N GLN A 194 -53.91 2.80 -3.28
CA GLN A 194 -52.58 2.91 -3.90
C GLN A 194 -51.71 3.99 -3.26
N ALA A 195 -52.28 5.16 -2.96
CA ALA A 195 -51.55 6.24 -2.30
C ALA A 195 -51.05 5.85 -0.90
N ARG A 196 -51.87 5.13 -0.13
CA ARG A 196 -51.51 4.61 1.20
C ARG A 196 -50.37 3.60 1.12
N PHE A 197 -50.44 2.63 0.20
CA PHE A 197 -49.37 1.65 0.02
C PHE A 197 -48.05 2.29 -0.43
N GLN A 198 -48.11 3.28 -1.33
CA GLN A 198 -46.91 4.02 -1.72
C GLN A 198 -46.28 4.79 -0.56
N ARG A 199 -47.09 5.34 0.35
CA ARG A 199 -46.59 6.03 1.56
C ARG A 199 -45.90 5.06 2.51
N ILE A 200 -46.55 3.94 2.85
CA ILE A 200 -45.97 2.90 3.71
C ILE A 200 -44.63 2.44 3.14
N ARG A 201 -44.59 2.14 1.84
CA ARG A 201 -43.36 1.74 1.16
C ARG A 201 -42.24 2.79 1.25
N ARG A 202 -42.58 4.07 1.04
CA ARG A 202 -41.60 5.18 1.17
C ARG A 202 -41.07 5.30 2.61
N GLU A 203 -41.93 5.12 3.61
CA GLU A 203 -41.54 5.14 5.01
C GLU A 203 -40.63 3.95 5.37
N GLU A 204 -40.90 2.76 4.84
CA GLU A 204 -40.04 1.58 4.99
C GLU A 204 -38.67 1.78 4.35
N MET A 205 -38.62 2.31 3.12
CA MET A 205 -37.36 2.67 2.45
C MET A 205 -36.56 3.67 3.28
N LYS A 206 -37.19 4.72 3.81
CA LYS A 206 -36.52 5.70 4.67
C LYS A 206 -35.95 5.07 5.94
N ARG A 207 -36.67 4.14 6.58
CA ARG A 207 -36.18 3.42 7.76
C ARG A 207 -34.98 2.53 7.41
N PHE A 208 -35.06 1.82 6.28
CA PHE A 208 -33.94 1.03 5.76
C PHE A 208 -32.70 1.90 5.53
N MET A 209 -32.83 3.06 4.86
CA MET A 209 -31.69 3.96 4.63
C MET A 209 -31.05 4.44 5.93
N LYS A 210 -31.85 4.79 6.95
CA LYS A 210 -31.34 5.22 8.26
C LYS A 210 -30.60 4.10 8.99
N GLU A 211 -31.09 2.87 8.89
CA GLU A 211 -30.42 1.70 9.47
C GLU A 211 -29.05 1.48 8.81
N VAL A 212 -28.99 1.50 7.47
CA VAL A 212 -27.74 1.39 6.72
C VAL A 212 -26.77 2.52 7.11
N ALA A 213 -27.26 3.76 7.25
CA ALA A 213 -26.44 4.91 7.61
C ALA A 213 -25.78 4.75 8.99
N LEU A 214 -26.52 4.25 9.98
CA LEU A 214 -26.00 3.99 11.33
C LEU A 214 -24.90 2.93 11.32
N HIS A 215 -25.02 1.91 10.47
CA HIS A 215 -23.97 0.92 10.30
C HIS A 215 -22.74 1.51 9.61
N CYS A 216 -22.94 2.32 8.59
CA CYS A 216 -21.85 2.97 7.85
C CYS A 216 -21.06 3.95 8.72
N GLU A 217 -21.69 4.70 9.62
CA GLU A 217 -20.96 5.58 10.56
C GLU A 217 -19.99 4.82 11.47
N LYS A 218 -20.34 3.58 11.86
CA LYS A 218 -19.46 2.75 12.69
C LYS A 218 -18.32 2.14 11.90
N ILE A 219 -18.63 1.65 10.69
CA ILE A 219 -17.66 0.96 9.83
C ILE A 219 -16.66 1.97 9.24
N PHE A 220 -17.13 3.16 8.84
CA PHE A 220 -16.32 4.18 8.18
C PHE A 220 -15.87 5.30 9.13
N ASN A 221 -15.59 4.95 10.39
CA ASN A 221 -15.08 5.93 11.35
C ASN A 221 -13.72 6.48 10.88
N ASP A 222 -12.80 5.57 10.55
CA ASP A 222 -11.41 5.88 10.19
C ASP A 222 -11.17 5.91 8.65
N VAL A 223 -12.23 5.76 7.86
CA VAL A 223 -12.19 5.83 6.40
C VAL A 223 -12.57 7.23 5.95
N ASP A 224 -11.73 7.92 5.18
CA ASP A 224 -11.98 9.30 4.75
C ASP A 224 -12.76 9.41 3.43
N LYS A 225 -12.74 8.34 2.62
CA LYS A 225 -13.30 8.33 1.27
C LYS A 225 -14.29 7.20 1.08
N ILE A 226 -15.47 7.51 0.55
CA ILE A 226 -16.57 6.57 0.34
C ILE A 226 -17.08 6.67 -1.08
N ILE A 227 -17.23 5.52 -1.74
CA ILE A 227 -17.93 5.37 -3.00
C ILE A 227 -19.33 4.83 -2.72
N LEU A 228 -20.33 5.50 -3.29
CA LEU A 228 -21.72 5.09 -3.17
C LEU A 228 -22.21 4.51 -4.51
N ALA A 229 -22.43 3.21 -4.56
CA ALA A 229 -22.79 2.51 -5.78
C ALA A 229 -24.18 1.88 -5.71
N GLY A 230 -24.81 1.66 -6.86
CA GLY A 230 -25.91 0.71 -7.00
C GLY A 230 -27.00 1.13 -7.99
N PRO A 231 -27.97 0.23 -8.23
CA PRO A 231 -28.87 0.40 -9.36
C PRO A 231 -29.99 1.39 -9.05
N GLY A 232 -30.28 2.25 -10.03
CA GLY A 232 -31.41 3.18 -9.98
C GLY A 232 -31.28 4.19 -8.83
N ASN A 233 -32.42 4.54 -8.21
CA ASN A 233 -32.49 5.72 -7.34
C ASN A 233 -32.18 5.46 -5.85
N GLY A 234 -31.86 4.21 -5.46
CA GLY A 234 -31.64 3.84 -4.05
C GLY A 234 -30.50 4.65 -3.41
N LYS A 235 -29.38 4.78 -4.12
CA LYS A 235 -28.21 5.57 -3.72
C LYS A 235 -28.53 7.05 -3.46
N HIS A 236 -29.30 7.70 -4.32
CA HIS A 236 -29.65 9.11 -4.12
C HIS A 236 -30.58 9.31 -2.91
N MET A 237 -31.54 8.39 -2.70
CA MET A 237 -32.37 8.41 -1.50
C MET A 237 -31.55 8.22 -0.22
N PHE A 238 -30.49 7.39 -0.28
CA PHE A 238 -29.57 7.21 0.83
C PHE A 238 -28.75 8.48 1.09
N LEU A 239 -28.23 9.13 0.05
CA LEU A 239 -27.46 10.38 0.15
C LEU A 239 -28.25 11.53 0.83
N GLU A 240 -29.58 11.52 0.70
CA GLU A 240 -30.47 12.45 1.42
C GLU A 240 -30.68 12.07 2.90
N ALA A 241 -30.58 10.78 3.23
CA ALA A 241 -30.87 10.23 4.54
C ALA A 241 -29.64 10.13 5.47
N ILE A 242 -28.42 10.19 4.91
CA ILE A 242 -27.19 10.03 5.68
C ILE A 242 -26.78 11.28 6.48
N PRO A 243 -26.07 11.09 7.60
CA PRO A 243 -25.47 12.18 8.38
C PRO A 243 -24.49 13.02 7.57
N LYS A 244 -24.37 14.31 7.91
CA LYS A 244 -23.49 15.26 7.20
C LYS A 244 -22.02 14.84 7.21
N GLY A 245 -21.55 14.20 8.29
CA GLY A 245 -20.17 13.70 8.38
C GLY A 245 -19.90 12.65 7.30
N LEU A 246 -20.74 11.61 7.25
CA LEU A 246 -20.65 10.56 6.24
C LEU A 246 -20.82 11.11 4.81
N LYS A 247 -21.73 12.07 4.62
CA LYS A 247 -21.99 12.68 3.32
C LYS A 247 -20.78 13.42 2.74
N LYS A 248 -19.95 14.04 3.60
CA LYS A 248 -18.72 14.73 3.17
C LYS A 248 -17.63 13.77 2.70
N LYS A 249 -17.66 12.53 3.20
CA LYS A 249 -16.73 11.47 2.81
C LYS A 249 -17.10 10.82 1.47
N VAL A 250 -18.31 11.06 0.94
CA VAL A 250 -18.74 10.51 -0.36
C VAL A 250 -18.01 11.26 -1.48
N ILE A 251 -17.09 10.58 -2.15
CA ILE A 251 -16.30 11.14 -3.25
C ILE A 251 -16.95 10.92 -4.61
N GLU A 252 -17.74 9.86 -4.77
CA GLU A 252 -18.36 9.52 -6.05
C GLU A 252 -19.63 8.68 -5.88
N ILE A 253 -20.52 8.75 -6.88
CA ILE A 253 -21.78 8.01 -6.96
C ILE A 253 -21.86 7.23 -8.27
N LEU A 254 -21.89 5.90 -8.19
CA LEU A 254 -21.84 5.02 -9.37
C LEU A 254 -23.16 4.29 -9.62
N ASP A 255 -23.54 4.19 -10.89
CA ASP A 255 -24.54 3.25 -11.37
C ASP A 255 -23.88 1.88 -11.60
N MET A 256 -24.22 0.92 -10.74
CA MET A 256 -23.68 -0.44 -10.80
C MET A 256 -24.77 -1.44 -10.46
N ASP A 257 -24.66 -2.66 -10.97
CA ASP A 257 -25.58 -3.71 -10.56
C ASP A 257 -25.31 -4.13 -9.10
N PHE A 258 -26.36 -4.49 -8.37
CA PHE A 258 -26.21 -4.89 -6.97
C PHE A 258 -25.44 -6.22 -6.83
N ASP A 259 -25.49 -7.03 -7.88
CA ASP A 259 -24.88 -8.36 -7.95
C ASP A 259 -23.63 -8.37 -8.86
N GLU A 260 -22.98 -7.20 -9.03
CA GLU A 260 -21.68 -7.07 -9.69
C GLU A 260 -20.60 -7.95 -9.03
N ASP A 261 -19.66 -8.45 -9.84
CA ASP A 261 -18.55 -9.30 -9.40
C ASP A 261 -17.59 -8.55 -8.45
N GLU A 262 -17.18 -9.22 -7.37
CA GLU A 262 -16.32 -8.62 -6.34
C GLU A 262 -14.94 -8.19 -6.88
N ARG A 263 -14.38 -8.90 -7.87
CA ARG A 263 -13.09 -8.51 -8.47
C ARG A 263 -13.21 -7.19 -9.22
N LYS A 264 -14.31 -7.02 -9.95
CA LYS A 264 -14.59 -5.78 -10.67
C LYS A 264 -14.85 -4.60 -9.72
N LEU A 265 -15.48 -4.86 -8.57
CA LEU A 265 -15.62 -3.84 -7.52
C LEU A 265 -14.25 -3.38 -7.01
N ILE A 266 -13.35 -4.33 -6.75
CA ILE A 266 -11.98 -4.04 -6.31
C ILE A 266 -11.24 -3.18 -7.34
N GLU A 267 -11.24 -3.57 -8.61
CA GLU A 267 -10.57 -2.84 -9.69
C GLU A 267 -11.07 -1.39 -9.78
N ILE A 268 -12.39 -1.18 -9.76
CA ILE A 268 -12.99 0.16 -9.80
C ILE A 268 -12.57 0.99 -8.59
N MET A 269 -12.62 0.41 -7.38
CA MET A 269 -12.23 1.13 -6.17
C MET A 269 -10.75 1.51 -6.18
N GLN A 270 -9.87 0.63 -6.65
CA GLN A 270 -8.44 0.89 -6.76
C GLN A 270 -8.15 2.03 -7.76
N ASP A 271 -8.75 1.97 -8.94
CA ASP A 271 -8.53 2.98 -9.98
C ASP A 271 -9.00 4.36 -9.52
N MET A 272 -10.18 4.42 -8.90
CA MET A 272 -10.72 5.66 -8.34
C MET A 272 -9.91 6.18 -7.17
N GLY A 273 -9.42 5.29 -6.29
CA GLY A 273 -8.53 5.67 -5.20
C GLY A 273 -7.25 6.32 -5.71
N LYS A 274 -6.62 5.71 -6.72
CA LYS A 274 -5.43 6.25 -7.38
C LYS A 274 -5.67 7.60 -8.03
N GLU A 275 -6.81 7.77 -8.71
CA GLU A 275 -7.19 9.06 -9.32
C GLU A 275 -7.40 10.12 -8.25
N LYS A 276 -8.16 9.81 -7.20
CA LYS A 276 -8.45 10.75 -6.11
C LYS A 276 -7.19 11.15 -5.33
N LYS A 277 -6.28 10.21 -5.07
CA LYS A 277 -4.99 10.48 -4.45
C LYS A 277 -4.18 11.49 -5.29
N LYS A 278 -4.12 11.31 -6.60
CA LYS A 278 -3.43 12.26 -7.50
C LYS A 278 -4.06 13.65 -7.46
N GLU A 279 -5.39 13.74 -7.48
CA GLU A 279 -6.09 15.01 -7.36
C GLU A 279 -5.75 15.72 -6.03
N ASP A 280 -5.74 14.98 -4.92
CA ASP A 280 -5.44 15.54 -3.60
C ASP A 280 -3.97 15.99 -3.49
N GLU A 281 -3.03 15.22 -4.06
CA GLU A 281 -1.61 15.61 -4.19
C GLU A 281 -1.46 16.89 -5.02
N GLU A 282 -2.16 16.99 -6.16
CA GLU A 282 -2.14 18.20 -7.00
C GLU A 282 -2.72 19.42 -6.27
N MET A 283 -3.84 19.25 -5.56
CA MET A 283 -4.44 20.32 -4.76
C MET A 283 -3.50 20.78 -3.64
N LEU A 284 -2.87 19.84 -2.94
CA LEU A 284 -1.87 20.12 -1.91
C LEU A 284 -0.68 20.89 -2.49
N MET A 285 -0.13 20.43 -3.62
CA MET A 285 0.97 21.09 -4.31
C MET A 285 0.62 22.50 -4.78
N ASN A 286 -0.60 22.71 -5.30
CA ASN A 286 -1.08 24.03 -5.69
C ASN A 286 -1.24 24.97 -4.49
N ARG A 287 -1.76 24.47 -3.37
CA ARG A 287 -1.82 25.22 -2.11
C ARG A 287 -0.42 25.65 -1.67
N ILE A 288 0.54 24.72 -1.65
CA ILE A 288 1.92 25.03 -1.25
C ILE A 288 2.57 26.04 -2.19
N LYS A 289 2.46 25.86 -3.52
CA LYS A 289 2.94 26.84 -4.50
C LYS A 289 2.35 28.23 -4.25
N SER A 290 1.08 28.33 -3.92
CA SER A 290 0.45 29.62 -3.62
C SER A 290 1.04 30.29 -2.38
N GLU A 291 1.36 29.53 -1.33
CA GLU A 291 1.99 30.04 -0.12
C GLU A 291 3.45 30.45 -0.36
N ILE A 292 4.17 29.67 -1.17
CA ILE A 292 5.52 30.01 -1.65
C ILE A 292 5.51 31.36 -2.38
N LEU A 293 4.56 31.56 -3.30
CA LEU A 293 4.48 32.79 -4.09
C LEU A 293 4.09 34.02 -3.26
N LYS A 294 3.32 33.85 -2.17
CA LYS A 294 3.01 34.94 -1.23
C LYS A 294 4.23 35.32 -0.39
N GLY A 295 5.16 34.39 -0.15
CA GLY A 295 6.45 34.65 0.51
C GLY A 295 6.40 34.83 2.03
N GLU A 296 5.24 34.68 2.67
CA GLU A 296 5.08 35.04 4.09
C GLU A 296 5.25 33.88 5.08
N MET A 297 5.20 32.63 4.60
CA MET A 297 5.08 31.45 5.49
C MET A 297 5.86 30.22 5.01
N VAL A 298 6.95 30.38 4.27
CA VAL A 298 7.77 29.27 3.80
C VAL A 298 9.21 29.38 4.28
N VAL A 299 9.73 28.29 4.83
CA VAL A 299 11.16 28.12 5.15
C VAL A 299 11.77 27.09 4.21
N TYR A 300 13.00 27.32 3.77
CA TYR A 300 13.75 26.43 2.89
C TYR A 300 15.08 26.04 3.50
N GLY A 301 15.59 24.87 3.11
CA GLY A 301 16.87 24.37 3.57
C GLY A 301 16.71 23.37 4.72
N VAL A 302 17.58 22.36 4.73
CA VAL A 302 17.49 21.24 5.67
C VAL A 302 17.51 21.72 7.12
N LYS A 303 18.46 22.60 7.43
CA LYS A 303 18.69 23.08 8.80
C LYS A 303 17.51 23.91 9.29
N GLU A 304 17.07 24.88 8.50
CA GLU A 304 15.99 25.78 8.86
C GLU A 304 14.66 25.04 9.00
N VAL A 305 14.39 24.06 8.12
CA VAL A 305 13.20 23.21 8.22
C VAL A 305 13.26 22.35 9.48
N LEU A 306 14.40 21.73 9.79
CA LEU A 306 14.55 20.93 11.01
C LEU A 306 14.37 21.78 12.28
N GLU A 307 14.99 22.96 12.36
CA GLU A 307 14.83 23.88 13.49
C GLU A 307 13.35 24.24 13.70
N ARG A 308 12.63 24.63 12.63
CA ARG A 308 11.20 24.97 12.72
C ARG A 308 10.32 23.75 13.01
N ALA A 309 10.68 22.58 12.52
CA ALA A 309 9.99 21.32 12.83
C ALA A 309 10.11 20.99 14.33
N MET A 310 11.32 21.13 14.91
CA MET A 310 11.57 20.94 16.34
C MET A 310 10.79 21.93 17.21
N GLU A 311 10.56 23.15 16.71
CA GLU A 311 9.72 24.17 17.36
C GLU A 311 8.20 23.91 17.18
N GLY A 312 7.80 22.87 16.43
CA GLY A 312 6.40 22.55 16.14
C GLY A 312 5.70 23.59 15.26
N LEU A 313 6.45 24.34 14.46
CA LEU A 313 5.95 25.49 13.69
C LEU A 313 5.59 25.15 12.23
N LEU A 314 5.76 23.90 11.80
CA LEU A 314 5.48 23.46 10.43
C LEU A 314 4.17 22.69 10.37
N GLU A 315 3.30 23.07 9.42
CA GLU A 315 2.09 22.30 9.09
C GLU A 315 2.40 21.24 8.04
N ILE A 316 3.20 21.60 7.02
CA ILE A 316 3.52 20.75 5.87
C ILE A 316 5.02 20.84 5.59
N VAL A 317 5.66 19.69 5.38
CA VAL A 317 7.05 19.58 4.93
C VAL A 317 7.09 18.89 3.58
N LEU A 318 7.65 19.56 2.58
CA LEU A 318 7.97 18.97 1.29
C LEU A 318 9.40 18.46 1.30
N ILE A 319 9.57 17.19 0.91
CA ILE A 319 10.88 16.55 0.78
C ILE A 319 10.98 16.01 -0.65
N ASP A 320 12.04 16.40 -1.36
CA ASP A 320 12.35 15.78 -2.64
C ASP A 320 12.67 14.29 -2.46
N LYS A 321 12.00 13.42 -3.21
CA LYS A 321 12.19 11.96 -3.14
C LYS A 321 13.64 11.54 -3.41
N ASN A 322 14.40 12.34 -4.16
CA ASN A 322 15.80 12.10 -4.50
C ASN A 322 16.79 12.76 -3.54
N LEU A 323 16.31 13.44 -2.50
CA LEU A 323 17.16 14.01 -1.49
C LEU A 323 17.99 12.89 -0.84
N ARG A 324 19.31 12.99 -0.97
CA ARG A 324 20.26 12.13 -0.27
C ARG A 324 20.91 12.94 0.83
N MET A 325 20.54 12.66 2.08
CA MET A 325 21.35 13.07 3.21
C MET A 325 22.41 12.00 3.45
N ARG A 326 23.65 12.40 3.77
CA ARG A 326 24.60 11.45 4.36
C ARG A 326 24.23 11.27 5.82
N ASP A 327 24.15 10.04 6.27
CA ASP A 327 23.92 9.72 7.67
C ASP A 327 25.03 10.32 8.53
N GLY A 328 24.60 11.17 9.46
CA GLY A 328 25.38 11.58 10.61
C GLY A 328 24.48 11.45 11.81
N TYR A 329 24.42 10.26 12.41
CA TYR A 329 23.93 10.12 13.77
C TYR A 329 24.83 10.95 14.68
N ALA A 330 24.36 12.11 15.15
CA ALA A 330 25.01 12.78 16.26
C ALA A 330 24.58 12.08 17.55
N ARG A 331 25.48 11.25 18.09
CA ARG A 331 25.58 11.09 19.54
C ARG A 331 25.91 12.48 20.10
N ASP A 332 25.16 12.88 21.11
CA ASP A 332 25.30 14.11 21.88
C ASP A 332 24.73 15.40 21.27
N ALA A 333 24.00 16.09 22.14
CA ALA A 333 23.41 17.39 21.93
C ALA A 333 24.44 18.38 21.36
N SER A 334 23.94 19.33 20.55
CA SER A 334 24.65 20.52 20.09
C SER A 334 25.84 20.28 19.16
N SER A 335 25.60 19.86 17.92
CA SER A 335 26.16 20.47 16.69
C SER A 335 25.92 19.59 15.46
N LEU A 336 25.28 20.14 14.42
CA LEU A 336 25.22 19.51 13.10
C LEU A 336 25.34 20.58 12.01
N ILE A 337 26.46 20.52 11.29
CA ILE A 337 26.88 21.28 10.10
C ILE A 337 27.78 20.26 9.34
N LEU A 338 27.81 20.03 8.03
CA LEU A 338 27.56 20.79 6.79
C LEU A 338 27.34 19.77 5.66
N GLY A 339 26.58 20.15 4.64
CA GLY A 339 26.64 19.54 3.31
C GLY A 339 26.27 20.59 2.26
N GLU A 340 27.27 21.09 1.54
CA GLU A 340 27.10 22.11 0.50
C GLU A 340 26.24 21.62 -0.69
N LYS A 341 25.38 22.54 -1.15
CA LYS A 341 24.81 22.65 -2.50
C LYS A 341 24.68 21.34 -3.30
N ARG A 342 23.48 20.78 -3.30
CA ARG A 342 22.75 20.43 -4.53
C ARG A 342 21.27 20.75 -4.30
N ASP A 343 20.65 21.36 -5.30
CA ASP A 343 19.27 21.83 -5.29
C ASP A 343 18.29 20.70 -4.97
N ALA A 344 17.98 20.51 -3.69
CA ALA A 344 16.91 19.63 -3.24
C ALA A 344 16.02 20.49 -2.35
N LEU A 345 14.83 20.78 -2.84
CA LEU A 345 13.89 21.69 -2.22
C LEU A 345 13.30 20.98 -0.98
N ILE A 346 13.83 21.27 0.21
CA ILE A 346 13.08 21.05 1.45
C ILE A 346 12.39 22.37 1.75
N ALA A 347 11.06 22.35 1.77
CA ALA A 347 10.24 23.53 2.05
C ALA A 347 9.22 23.21 3.14
N GLY A 348 9.17 24.02 4.20
CA GLY A 348 8.19 23.91 5.27
C GLY A 348 7.22 25.09 5.24
N ALA A 349 5.90 24.84 5.28
CA ALA A 349 4.88 25.88 5.36
C ALA A 349 4.31 26.05 6.79
N ARG A 350 4.06 27.29 7.22
CA ARG A 350 3.51 27.64 8.55
C ARG A 350 2.00 27.90 8.48
N TYR A 351 1.24 27.47 9.50
CA TYR A 351 -0.13 27.95 9.76
C TYR A 351 -0.29 28.42 11.20
N ARG A 352 -0.80 29.64 11.38
CA ARG A 352 -1.19 30.16 12.70
C ARG A 352 -2.70 29.97 12.83
N ARG A 353 -3.13 29.02 13.67
CA ARG A 353 -4.50 29.04 14.19
C ARG A 353 -4.61 30.29 15.07
N LEU A 354 -5.27 31.33 14.56
CA LEU A 354 -5.72 32.46 15.35
C LEU A 354 -6.74 31.92 16.37
N MET A 355 -6.27 31.60 17.58
CA MET A 355 -7.07 31.70 18.78
C MET A 355 -6.88 33.12 19.31
N SER A 356 -7.88 33.95 19.06
CA SER A 356 -8.24 35.10 19.91
C SER A 356 -9.69 34.93 20.28
#